data_AF-A0A8B9HR76-F1
#
_entry.id   AF-A0A8B9HR76-F1
#
_cell.length_a   1.000
_cell.length_b   1.000
_cell.length_c   1.000
_cell.angle_alpha   90.00
_cell.angle_beta   90.00
_cell.angle_gamma   90.00
#
_symmetry.space_group_name_H-M   'P 1'
#
loop_
_entity.id
_entity.type
_entity.pdbx_description
1 polymer ?
#
loop_
_entity_poly.entity_id
_entity_poly.type
_entity_poly.pdbx_seq_one_letter_code
_entity_poly.pdbx_strand_id
1 'polypeptide(L)'
;DVEICANAVAISKIDQLQTSYTNLNIEKDQLRTSNSNLTAERDQLQTSYNNLTIEKDKLQISYTNLTAERDQLQTSYTNLDIKKDQLQKERDELGRTEAWIGLTDAVTEGVWKWVDGSVLTTEFWAKGEPNDYQNEDCAITSFQRTKSDILTWSDYPCHQSVSWICEKRVTEL
;
A
#
# COMPACT_ATOMS: atom_id res chain seq x y z
N ASP A 1 -37.05 3.26 103.09
CA ASP A 1 -37.07 4.39 102.13
C ASP A 1 -35.89 4.45 101.17
N VAL A 2 -34.63 4.47 101.62
CA VAL A 2 -33.46 4.56 100.70
C VAL A 2 -33.29 3.34 99.77
N GLU A 3 -33.56 2.13 100.27
CA GLU A 3 -33.39 0.87 99.52
C GLU A 3 -34.41 0.70 98.38
N ILE A 4 -35.64 1.18 98.56
CA ILE A 4 -36.70 1.16 97.53
C ILE A 4 -36.34 2.12 96.39
N CYS A 5 -35.84 3.32 96.71
CA CYS A 5 -35.36 4.27 95.71
C CYS A 5 -34.15 3.73 94.95
N ALA A 6 -33.19 3.08 95.62
CA ALA A 6 -32.05 2.46 94.96
C ALA A 6 -32.48 1.33 93.99
N ASN A 7 -33.45 0.49 94.38
CA ASN A 7 -34.02 -0.53 93.51
C ASN A 7 -34.76 0.05 92.30
N ALA A 8 -35.56 1.11 92.48
CA ALA A 8 -36.25 1.77 91.37
C ALA A 8 -35.28 2.37 90.35
N VAL A 9 -34.17 2.97 90.81
CA VAL A 9 -33.10 3.49 89.95
C VAL A 9 -32.38 2.35 89.21
N ALA A 10 -32.13 1.22 89.88
CA ALA A 10 -31.51 0.06 89.25
C ALA A 10 -32.39 -0.53 88.14
N ILE A 11 -33.71 -0.65 88.37
CA ILE A 11 -34.68 -1.14 87.37
C ILE A 11 -34.73 -0.21 86.15
N SER A 12 -34.83 1.11 86.36
CA SER A 12 -34.84 2.07 85.25
C SER A 12 -33.57 1.99 84.39
N LYS A 13 -32.42 1.75 85.01
CA LYS A 13 -31.15 1.58 84.30
C LYS A 13 -31.10 0.27 83.52
N ILE A 14 -31.70 -0.81 84.04
CA ILE A 14 -31.87 -2.09 83.34
C ILE A 14 -32.78 -1.90 82.11
N ASP A 15 -33.91 -1.22 82.24
CA ASP A 15 -34.83 -0.97 81.11
C ASP A 15 -34.18 -0.14 80.00
N GLN A 16 -33.39 0.88 80.38
CA GLN A 16 -32.60 1.67 79.43
C GLN A 16 -31.55 0.82 78.70
N LEU A 17 -30.84 -0.04 79.44
CA LEU A 17 -29.87 -0.97 78.84
C LEU A 17 -30.55 -1.96 77.90
N GLN A 18 -31.74 -2.45 78.25
CA GLN A 18 -32.49 -3.40 77.45
C GLN A 18 -32.99 -2.77 76.15
N THR A 19 -33.48 -1.53 76.20
CA THR A 19 -33.87 -0.75 75.01
C THR A 19 -32.66 -0.46 74.12
N SER A 20 -31.52 -0.08 74.72
CA SER A 20 -30.28 0.12 73.97
C SER A 20 -29.82 -1.17 73.27
N TYR A 21 -29.90 -2.31 73.96
CA TYR A 21 -29.55 -3.62 73.40
C TYR A 21 -30.47 -4.03 72.24
N THR A 22 -31.78 -3.79 72.35
CA THR A 22 -32.72 -4.09 71.25
C THR A 22 -32.47 -3.21 70.03
N ASN A 23 -32.22 -1.92 70.24
CA ASN A 23 -31.91 -1.00 69.16
C ASN A 23 -30.62 -1.39 68.42
N LEU A 24 -29.59 -1.78 69.16
CA LEU A 24 -28.33 -2.25 68.59
C LEU A 24 -28.50 -3.52 67.75
N ASN A 25 -29.37 -4.45 68.16
CA ASN A 25 -29.66 -5.65 67.37
C ASN A 25 -30.39 -5.33 66.06
N ILE A 26 -31.32 -4.36 66.08
CA ILE A 26 -32.00 -3.89 64.86
C ILE A 26 -30.99 -3.29 63.88
N GLU A 27 -30.12 -2.41 64.37
CA GLU A 27 -29.06 -1.79 63.54
C GLU A 27 -28.12 -2.85 62.96
N LYS A 28 -27.74 -3.85 63.76
CA LYS A 28 -26.92 -4.99 63.31
C LYS A 28 -27.60 -5.79 62.20
N ASP A 29 -28.90 -6.06 62.29
CA ASP A 29 -29.63 -6.80 61.26
C ASP A 29 -29.81 -5.98 59.97
N GLN A 30 -30.01 -4.67 60.10
CA GLN A 30 -30.01 -3.74 58.97
C GLN A 30 -28.65 -3.72 58.26
N LEU A 31 -27.56 -3.60 59.01
CA LEU A 31 -26.20 -3.67 58.47
C LEU A 31 -25.92 -5.00 57.78
N ARG A 32 -26.36 -6.12 58.37
CA ARG A 32 -26.22 -7.44 57.77
C ARG A 32 -26.95 -7.54 56.42
N THR A 33 -28.15 -6.98 56.33
CA THR A 33 -28.94 -6.93 55.09
C THR A 33 -28.24 -6.07 54.03
N SER A 34 -27.79 -4.88 54.42
CA SER A 34 -27.05 -3.98 53.53
C SER A 34 -25.77 -4.63 52.98
N ASN A 35 -25.00 -5.33 53.83
CA ASN A 35 -23.80 -6.02 53.41
C ASN A 35 -24.07 -7.19 52.45
N SER A 36 -25.19 -7.90 52.63
CA SER A 36 -25.62 -8.94 51.70
C SER A 36 -25.98 -8.34 50.33
N ASN A 37 -26.68 -7.21 50.30
CA ASN A 37 -27.05 -6.53 49.06
C ASN A 37 -25.80 -6.03 48.31
N LEU A 38 -24.86 -5.38 49.01
CA LEU A 38 -23.59 -4.93 48.44
C LEU A 38 -22.75 -6.10 47.88
N THR A 39 -22.80 -7.26 48.52
CA THR A 39 -22.14 -8.47 48.02
C THR A 39 -22.74 -8.92 46.69
N ALA A 40 -24.06 -8.94 46.58
CA ALA A 40 -24.75 -9.29 45.34
C ALA A 40 -24.45 -8.31 44.21
N GLU A 41 -24.47 -7.00 44.49
CA GLU A 41 -24.09 -5.97 43.51
C GLU A 41 -22.64 -6.13 43.03
N ARG A 42 -21.71 -6.42 43.94
CA ARG A 42 -20.31 -6.67 43.61
C ARG A 42 -20.15 -7.91 42.71
N ASP A 43 -20.88 -8.99 42.97
CA ASP A 43 -20.82 -10.21 42.15
C ASP A 43 -21.43 -9.98 40.74
N GLN A 44 -22.49 -9.18 40.66
CA GLN A 44 -23.06 -8.76 39.37
C GLN A 44 -22.08 -7.91 38.56
N LEU A 45 -21.44 -6.93 39.20
CA LEU A 45 -20.42 -6.09 38.55
C LEU A 45 -19.22 -6.92 38.09
N GLN A 46 -18.77 -7.88 38.90
CA GLN A 46 -17.68 -8.78 38.53
C GLN A 46 -18.04 -9.60 37.28
N THR A 47 -19.28 -10.09 37.20
CA THR A 47 -19.75 -10.83 36.03
C THR A 47 -19.76 -9.96 34.78
N SER A 48 -20.25 -8.72 34.90
CA SER A 48 -20.22 -7.74 33.80
C SER A 48 -18.80 -7.42 33.34
N TYR A 49 -17.88 -7.23 34.27
CA TYR A 49 -16.46 -6.99 33.98
C TYR A 49 -15.79 -8.15 33.23
N ASN A 50 -16.07 -9.39 33.65
CA ASN A 50 -15.54 -10.57 32.98
C ASN A 50 -16.07 -10.69 31.54
N ASN A 51 -17.38 -10.44 31.34
CA ASN A 51 -17.98 -10.43 30.01
C ASN A 51 -17.35 -9.36 29.10
N LEU A 52 -17.10 -8.16 29.63
CA LEU A 52 -16.46 -7.09 28.87
C LEU A 52 -15.02 -7.43 28.49
N THR A 53 -14.30 -8.14 29.35
CA THR A 53 -12.94 -8.62 29.06
C THR A 53 -12.94 -9.60 27.88
N ILE A 54 -13.90 -10.52 27.84
CA ILE A 54 -14.07 -11.46 26.72
C ILE A 54 -14.37 -10.71 25.41
N GLU A 55 -15.28 -9.74 25.44
CA GLU A 55 -15.59 -8.93 24.26
C GLU A 55 -14.36 -8.14 23.77
N LYS A 56 -13.59 -7.57 24.70
CA LYS A 56 -12.32 -6.89 24.37
C LYS A 56 -11.34 -7.82 23.67
N ASP A 57 -11.17 -9.05 24.16
CA ASP A 57 -10.24 -10.01 23.57
C ASP A 57 -10.69 -10.45 22.16
N LYS A 58 -11.99 -10.63 21.94
CA LYS A 58 -12.55 -10.88 20.60
C LYS A 58 -12.26 -9.73 19.64
N LEU A 59 -12.48 -8.49 20.08
CA LEU A 59 -12.19 -7.29 19.28
C LEU A 59 -10.69 -7.20 18.96
N GLN A 60 -9.83 -7.54 19.91
CA GLN A 60 -8.39 -7.55 19.70
C GLN A 60 -7.99 -8.54 18.60
N ILE A 61 -8.54 -9.75 18.61
CA ILE A 61 -8.30 -10.77 17.58
C ILE A 61 -8.78 -10.29 16.20
N SER A 62 -9.97 -9.69 16.15
CA SER A 62 -10.50 -9.13 14.89
C SER A 62 -9.59 -8.03 14.34
N TYR A 63 -9.09 -7.14 15.21
CA TYR A 63 -8.18 -6.07 14.84
C TYR A 63 -6.84 -6.60 14.29
N THR A 64 -6.27 -7.65 14.90
CA THR A 64 -5.03 -8.25 14.41
C THR A 64 -5.20 -8.92 13.05
N ASN A 65 -6.35 -9.59 12.82
CA ASN A 65 -6.65 -10.21 11.52
C ASN A 65 -6.80 -9.16 10.43
N LEU A 66 -7.55 -8.08 10.69
CA LEU A 66 -7.70 -6.97 9.75
C LEU A 66 -6.38 -6.26 9.45
N THR A 67 -5.48 -6.19 10.43
CA THR A 67 -4.14 -5.63 10.23
C THR A 67 -3.31 -6.52 9.31
N ALA A 68 -3.35 -7.84 9.50
CA ALA A 68 -2.67 -8.78 8.61
C ALA A 68 -3.21 -8.74 7.17
N GLU A 69 -4.54 -8.64 6.99
CA GLU A 69 -5.16 -8.47 5.67
C GLU A 69 -4.73 -7.16 4.99
N ARG A 70 -4.68 -6.06 5.76
CA ARG A 70 -4.17 -4.78 5.26
C ARG A 70 -2.73 -4.91 4.77
N ASP A 71 -1.86 -5.55 5.53
CA ASP A 71 -0.43 -5.70 5.19
C ASP A 71 -0.24 -6.58 3.95
N GLN A 72 -1.07 -7.61 3.78
CA GLN A 72 -1.11 -8.43 2.57
C GLN A 72 -1.54 -7.61 1.34
N LEU A 73 -2.60 -6.81 1.47
CA LEU A 73 -3.06 -5.94 0.39
C LEU A 73 -2.03 -4.87 0.04
N GLN A 74 -1.36 -4.28 1.03
CA GLN A 74 -0.29 -3.32 0.82
C GLN A 74 0.85 -3.93 0.01
N THR A 75 1.24 -5.16 0.33
CA THR A 75 2.27 -5.90 -0.42
C THR A 75 1.84 -6.17 -1.86
N SER A 76 0.58 -6.54 -2.07
CA SER A 76 0.03 -6.73 -3.42
C SER A 76 0.07 -5.43 -4.23
N TYR A 77 -0.30 -4.30 -3.62
CA TYR A 77 -0.27 -2.99 -4.27
C TYR A 77 1.14 -2.58 -4.70
N THR A 78 2.14 -2.74 -3.82
CA THR A 78 3.54 -2.43 -4.17
C THR A 78 4.06 -3.31 -5.30
N ASN A 79 3.67 -4.58 -5.35
CA ASN A 79 4.04 -5.48 -6.44
C ASN A 79 3.42 -5.05 -7.77
N LEU A 80 2.17 -4.58 -7.75
CA LEU A 80 1.49 -4.06 -8.94
C LEU A 80 2.14 -2.77 -9.45
N ASP A 81 2.57 -1.88 -8.56
CA ASP A 81 3.26 -0.65 -8.92
C ASP A 81 4.60 -0.95 -9.60
N ILE A 82 5.39 -1.87 -9.02
CA ILE A 82 6.62 -2.37 -9.64
C ILE A 82 6.34 -3.00 -11.01
N LYS A 83 5.27 -3.81 -11.13
CA LYS A 83 4.94 -4.46 -12.40
C LYS A 83 4.50 -3.45 -13.46
N LYS A 84 3.79 -2.40 -13.05
CA LYS A 84 3.41 -1.30 -13.93
C LYS A 84 4.64 -0.57 -14.46
N ASP A 85 5.62 -0.27 -13.61
CA ASP A 85 6.87 0.36 -14.03
C ASP A 85 7.68 -0.52 -14.98
N GLN A 86 7.71 -1.83 -14.75
CA GLN A 86 8.33 -2.79 -15.68
C GLN A 86 7.65 -2.79 -17.05
N LEU A 87 6.31 -2.90 -17.08
CA LEU A 87 5.55 -2.89 -18.33
C LEU A 87 5.69 -1.56 -19.08
N GLN A 88 5.76 -0.46 -18.33
CA GLN A 88 5.99 0.88 -18.86
C GLN A 88 7.35 0.95 -19.56
N LYS A 89 8.39 0.40 -18.95
CA LYS A 89 9.73 0.30 -19.55
C LYS A 89 9.74 -0.59 -20.79
N GLU A 90 9.14 -1.79 -20.72
CA GLU A 90 9.03 -2.70 -21.87
C GLU A 90 8.30 -2.03 -23.05
N ARG A 91 7.23 -1.28 -22.79
CA ARG A 91 6.52 -0.50 -23.81
C ARG A 91 7.41 0.55 -24.45
N ASP A 92 8.17 1.29 -23.66
CA ASP A 92 9.05 2.35 -24.18
C ASP A 92 10.26 1.77 -24.94
N GLU A 93 10.69 0.54 -24.63
CA GLU A 93 11.70 -0.19 -25.41
C GLU A 93 11.11 -0.73 -26.72
N LEU A 94 9.92 -1.33 -26.69
CA LEU A 94 9.21 -1.82 -27.88
C LEU A 94 8.73 -0.70 -28.81
N GLY A 95 8.48 0.49 -28.28
CA GLY A 95 8.09 1.68 -29.04
C GLY A 95 9.21 2.28 -29.88
N ARG A 96 10.48 1.89 -29.65
CA ARG A 96 11.60 2.33 -30.50
C ARG A 96 11.72 1.40 -31.70
N THR A 97 11.05 1.76 -32.79
CA THR A 97 11.17 1.06 -34.08
C THR A 97 12.34 1.58 -34.92
N GLU A 98 12.89 2.73 -34.53
CA GLU A 98 13.97 3.40 -35.26
C GLU A 98 15.29 2.68 -35.01
N ALA A 99 15.95 2.33 -36.11
CA ALA A 99 17.29 1.80 -36.08
C ALA A 99 18.14 2.44 -37.16
N TRP A 100 19.38 2.78 -36.81
CA TRP A 100 20.42 3.11 -37.76
C TRP A 100 20.61 1.96 -38.73
N ILE A 101 20.62 2.32 -40.01
CA ILE A 101 21.16 1.49 -41.08
C ILE A 101 22.48 2.08 -41.53
N GLY A 102 23.29 1.28 -42.21
CA GLY A 102 24.62 1.70 -42.64
C GLY A 102 24.63 2.70 -43.79
N LEU A 103 23.62 3.56 -43.96
CA LEU A 103 23.48 4.49 -45.08
C LEU A 103 23.73 5.93 -44.60
N THR A 104 24.57 6.67 -45.33
CA THR A 104 24.97 8.05 -44.98
C THR A 104 25.37 8.85 -46.22
N ASP A 105 25.19 10.16 -46.19
CA ASP A 105 25.71 11.12 -47.17
C ASP A 105 26.67 12.15 -46.56
N ALA A 106 27.17 11.93 -45.34
CA ALA A 106 28.10 12.80 -44.59
C ALA A 106 29.38 13.22 -45.36
N VAL A 107 29.75 12.47 -46.40
CA VAL A 107 30.90 12.78 -47.25
C VAL A 107 30.53 13.78 -48.36
N THR A 108 29.32 13.70 -48.89
CA THR A 108 28.83 14.52 -49.99
C THR A 108 27.31 14.57 -49.94
N GLU A 109 26.79 15.71 -49.50
CA GLU A 109 25.36 16.00 -49.35
C GLU A 109 24.54 15.56 -50.57
N GLY A 110 23.46 14.82 -50.32
CA GLY A 110 22.58 14.25 -51.34
C GLY A 110 23.15 13.03 -52.09
N VAL A 111 24.37 12.56 -51.76
CA VAL A 111 24.99 11.36 -52.33
C VAL A 111 25.11 10.26 -51.28
N TRP A 112 24.02 9.53 -51.11
CA TRP A 112 23.91 8.43 -50.16
C TRP A 112 24.76 7.21 -50.53
N LYS A 113 25.56 6.75 -49.56
CA LYS A 113 26.43 5.58 -49.66
C LYS A 113 26.28 4.69 -48.44
N TRP A 114 26.47 3.40 -48.66
CA TRP A 114 26.58 2.45 -47.58
C TRP A 114 27.97 2.54 -46.92
N VAL A 115 28.07 2.18 -45.64
CA VAL A 115 29.32 2.14 -44.86
C VAL A 115 30.36 1.18 -45.44
N ASP A 116 29.96 0.23 -46.30
CA ASP A 116 30.87 -0.64 -47.05
C ASP A 116 31.41 0.01 -48.34
N GLY A 117 30.99 1.23 -48.63
CA GLY A 117 31.39 2.02 -49.80
C GLY A 117 30.52 1.80 -51.04
N SER A 118 29.55 0.88 -51.00
CA SER A 118 28.62 0.68 -52.11
C SER A 118 27.65 1.86 -52.24
N VAL A 119 27.21 2.14 -53.47
CA VAL A 119 26.26 3.23 -53.75
C VAL A 119 24.83 2.77 -53.49
N LEU A 120 23.96 3.70 -53.08
CA LEU A 120 22.54 3.42 -52.96
C LEU A 120 21.93 3.14 -54.35
N THR A 121 21.33 1.96 -54.54
CA THR A 121 20.65 1.58 -55.79
C THR A 121 19.13 1.51 -55.65
N THR A 122 18.64 1.32 -54.44
CA THR A 122 17.21 1.17 -54.15
C THR A 122 16.90 1.89 -52.86
N GLU A 123 15.92 2.78 -52.93
CA GLU A 123 15.57 3.67 -51.84
C GLU A 123 14.20 3.32 -51.26
N PHE A 124 14.07 3.54 -49.96
CA PHE A 124 12.83 3.31 -49.22
C PHE A 124 12.50 4.51 -48.31
N TRP A 125 12.85 5.71 -48.78
CA TRP A 125 12.59 6.97 -48.09
C TRP A 125 11.10 7.16 -47.81
N ALA A 126 10.81 7.63 -46.60
CA ALA A 126 9.51 8.14 -46.24
C ALA A 126 9.14 9.33 -47.13
N LYS A 127 7.84 9.61 -47.25
CA LYS A 127 7.38 10.72 -48.08
C LYS A 127 7.95 12.05 -47.55
N GLY A 128 8.78 12.69 -48.36
CA GLY A 128 9.41 13.97 -48.05
C GLY A 128 10.85 13.87 -47.56
N GLU A 129 11.38 12.66 -47.39
CA GLU A 129 12.78 12.40 -47.05
C GLU A 129 13.61 12.00 -48.28
N PRO A 130 14.94 12.15 -48.23
CA PRO A 130 15.68 12.89 -47.21
C PRO A 130 15.48 14.42 -47.36
N ASN A 131 15.50 15.16 -46.25
CA ASN A 131 15.17 16.59 -46.22
C ASN A 131 16.29 17.52 -45.68
N ASP A 132 17.38 16.93 -45.21
CA ASP A 132 18.55 17.54 -44.60
C ASP A 132 18.19 18.57 -43.49
N TYR A 133 17.29 18.19 -42.58
CA TYR A 133 16.80 19.11 -41.56
C TYR A 133 17.82 19.33 -40.45
N GLN A 134 18.52 20.46 -40.53
CA GLN A 134 19.61 20.83 -39.61
C GLN A 134 20.87 19.95 -39.75
N ASN A 135 21.24 19.55 -40.98
CA ASN A 135 22.44 18.75 -41.27
C ASN A 135 22.30 17.30 -40.78
N GLU A 136 21.42 16.54 -41.45
CA GLU A 136 21.03 15.18 -41.10
C GLU A 136 21.72 14.16 -42.02
N ASP A 137 22.90 13.66 -41.63
CA ASP A 137 23.71 12.83 -42.54
C ASP A 137 23.55 11.30 -42.39
N CYS A 138 22.70 10.81 -41.47
CA CYS A 138 22.60 9.39 -41.15
C CYS A 138 21.18 8.85 -41.33
N ALA A 139 21.03 7.66 -41.93
CA ALA A 139 19.71 7.09 -42.19
C ALA A 139 19.19 6.19 -41.05
N ILE A 140 17.94 6.42 -40.64
CA ILE A 140 17.18 5.54 -39.74
C ILE A 140 16.04 4.82 -40.48
N THR A 141 15.64 3.65 -39.97
CA THR A 141 14.40 2.96 -40.37
C THR A 141 13.20 3.43 -39.57
N SER A 142 11.99 3.12 -40.05
CA SER A 142 10.76 3.21 -39.26
C SER A 142 10.44 4.61 -38.70
N PHE A 143 10.57 5.62 -39.55
CA PHE A 143 10.14 6.98 -39.26
C PHE A 143 8.65 7.02 -38.88
N GLN A 144 8.37 7.36 -37.61
CA GLN A 144 7.04 7.24 -36.97
C GLN A 144 5.89 8.00 -37.68
N ARG A 145 6.19 8.83 -38.68
CA ARG A 145 5.20 9.59 -39.45
C ARG A 145 4.59 8.82 -40.63
N THR A 146 5.10 7.64 -41.00
CA THR A 146 4.54 6.89 -42.13
C THR A 146 3.65 5.73 -41.68
N LYS A 147 2.50 5.58 -42.35
CA LYS A 147 1.62 4.39 -42.25
C LYS A 147 2.00 3.32 -43.28
N SER A 148 3.18 3.41 -43.88
CA SER A 148 3.62 2.51 -44.95
C SER A 148 4.53 1.44 -44.35
N ASP A 149 4.30 0.18 -44.72
CA ASP A 149 5.15 -0.94 -44.27
C ASP A 149 6.52 -0.98 -44.96
N ILE A 150 6.75 -0.14 -45.98
CA ILE A 150 7.94 -0.20 -46.84
C ILE A 150 8.66 1.15 -46.92
N LEU A 151 7.95 2.26 -47.10
CA LEU A 151 8.54 3.59 -47.22
C LEU A 151 8.69 4.26 -45.85
N THR A 152 9.82 4.00 -45.19
CA THR A 152 10.03 4.34 -43.78
C THR A 152 11.37 4.98 -43.45
N TRP A 153 12.29 5.10 -44.40
CA TRP A 153 13.61 5.66 -44.12
C TRP A 153 13.54 7.18 -43.98
N SER A 154 14.39 7.73 -43.12
CA SER A 154 14.52 9.17 -42.90
C SER A 154 15.98 9.45 -42.58
N ASP A 155 16.48 10.58 -43.07
CA ASP A 155 17.73 11.15 -42.63
C ASP A 155 17.58 11.74 -41.22
N TYR A 156 18.62 11.64 -40.42
CA TYR A 156 18.55 11.95 -39.00
C TYR A 156 19.93 12.35 -38.44
N PRO A 157 20.00 13.14 -37.36
CA PRO A 157 21.27 13.62 -36.86
C PRO A 157 22.07 12.45 -36.28
N CYS A 158 23.26 12.21 -36.81
CA CYS A 158 24.09 11.05 -36.48
C CYS A 158 24.43 10.88 -34.98
N HIS A 159 24.32 11.95 -34.19
CA HIS A 159 24.59 11.93 -32.75
C HIS A 159 23.41 11.46 -31.89
N GLN A 160 22.27 11.10 -32.51
CA GLN A 160 21.09 10.64 -31.79
C GLN A 160 21.25 9.19 -31.30
N SER A 161 20.65 8.91 -30.15
CA SER A 161 20.70 7.60 -29.52
C SER A 161 19.52 6.72 -29.98
N VAL A 162 19.70 6.01 -31.09
CA VAL A 162 18.78 4.96 -31.57
C VAL A 162 19.50 3.61 -31.71
N SER A 163 18.73 2.54 -31.85
CA SER A 163 19.26 1.19 -32.07
C SER A 163 20.01 1.10 -33.42
N TRP A 164 20.77 0.04 -33.67
CA TRP A 164 21.44 -0.16 -34.97
C TRP A 164 21.26 -1.59 -35.49
N ILE A 165 21.22 -1.73 -36.81
CA ILE A 165 21.18 -3.03 -37.49
C ILE A 165 22.55 -3.30 -38.13
N CYS A 166 23.10 -4.49 -37.89
CA CYS A 166 24.35 -4.92 -38.50
C CYS A 166 24.10 -5.94 -39.62
N GLU A 167 24.87 -5.82 -40.71
CA GLU A 167 24.94 -6.85 -41.74
C GLU A 167 26.20 -7.72 -41.51
N LYS A 168 26.06 -9.04 -41.69
CA LYS A 168 27.19 -9.97 -41.79
C LYS A 168 26.95 -10.94 -42.93
N ARG A 169 27.90 -11.05 -43.84
CA ARG A 169 27.86 -12.05 -44.90
C ARG A 169 28.15 -13.44 -44.33
N VAL A 170 27.35 -14.43 -44.72
CA VAL A 170 27.67 -15.83 -44.46
C VAL A 170 28.66 -16.26 -45.54
N THR A 171 29.94 -16.35 -45.20
CA THR A 171 30.92 -17.03 -46.05
C THR A 171 30.68 -18.53 -45.96
N GLU A 172 30.27 -19.16 -47.06
CA GLU A 172 30.28 -20.62 -47.20
C GLU A 172 31.73 -21.14 -47.08
N LEU A 173 31.90 -22.22 -46.30
CA LEU A 173 33.17 -22.92 -46.09
C LEU A 173 33.43 -23.92 -47.22
#